data_AF-A0A920UMU9-F1
#
_entry.id   AF-A0A920UMU9-F1
#
_cell.length_a   1.000
_cell.length_b   1.000
_cell.length_c   1.000
_cell.angle_alpha   90.00
_cell.angle_beta   90.00
_cell.angle_gamma   90.00
#
_symmetry.space_group_name_H-M   'P 1'
#
loop_
_entity.id
_entity.type
_entity.pdbx_description
1 polymer ?
#
loop_
_entity_poly.entity_id
_entity_poly.type
_entity_poly.pdbx_seq_one_letter_code
_entity_poly.pdbx_strand_id
1 'polypeptide(L)'
;MTKPGEIEAFTPDITSSYGEGLTREVTAFVLETGYEGIPSEVIELGKKSMLDGLGLALSGSVAETGVILKKYLEQQGLSGQTTVIGTGLRVKGTFCRFCQWRWRAC
;
A
#
# COMPACT_ATOMS: atom_id res chain seq x y z
N MET A 1 -49.53 23.15 -5.08
CA MET A 1 -48.31 23.09 -4.25
C MET A 1 -47.69 21.72 -4.45
N THR A 2 -46.75 21.62 -5.39
CA THR A 2 -46.15 20.37 -5.84
C THR A 2 -45.30 19.79 -4.71
N LYS A 3 -45.53 18.51 -4.35
CA LYS A 3 -44.72 17.81 -3.35
C LYS A 3 -43.29 17.71 -3.88
N PRO A 4 -42.26 18.13 -3.11
CA PRO A 4 -40.88 18.04 -3.55
C PRO A 4 -40.48 16.57 -3.69
N GLY A 5 -39.76 16.31 -4.78
CA GLY A 5 -39.45 15.00 -5.32
C GLY A 5 -38.85 14.04 -4.31
N GLU A 6 -39.42 12.84 -4.33
CA GLU A 6 -38.89 11.62 -3.76
C GLU A 6 -37.53 11.33 -4.43
N ILE A 7 -36.45 11.55 -3.69
CA ILE A 7 -35.12 11.12 -4.11
C ILE A 7 -35.07 9.62 -3.80
N GLU A 8 -35.37 8.79 -4.79
CA GLU A 8 -35.15 7.35 -4.69
C GLU A 8 -33.66 7.11 -4.44
N ALA A 9 -33.32 6.71 -3.22
CA ALA A 9 -31.97 6.27 -2.91
C ALA A 9 -31.69 4.98 -3.71
N PHE A 10 -30.66 5.01 -4.56
CA PHE A 10 -30.26 3.88 -5.41
C PHE A 10 -29.79 2.62 -4.63
N THR A 11 -29.67 2.73 -3.30
CA THR A 11 -29.35 1.62 -2.40
C THR A 11 -30.55 1.34 -1.50
N PRO A 12 -31.27 0.20 -1.71
CA PRO A 12 -32.50 -0.11 -0.99
C PRO A 12 -32.30 -0.52 0.47
N ASP A 13 -31.09 -0.41 1.03
CA ASP A 13 -30.73 -1.01 2.32
C ASP A 13 -29.88 -0.07 3.20
N ILE A 14 -30.35 1.16 3.41
CA ILE A 14 -29.68 2.17 4.24
C ILE A 14 -29.68 1.84 5.74
N THR A 15 -30.47 0.84 6.15
CA THR A 15 -30.62 0.35 7.53
C THR A 15 -30.18 -1.12 7.67
N SER A 16 -29.20 -1.56 6.89
CA SER A 16 -28.62 -2.89 7.05
C SER A 16 -27.73 -2.95 8.29
N SER A 17 -28.05 -3.82 9.25
CA SER A 17 -27.19 -4.13 10.40
C SER A 17 -25.98 -5.00 10.01
N TYR A 18 -25.88 -5.38 8.74
CA TYR A 18 -24.83 -6.22 8.20
C TYR A 18 -23.53 -5.42 8.08
N GLY A 19 -22.69 -5.50 9.13
CA GLY A 19 -21.42 -4.80 9.21
C GLY A 19 -21.27 -3.88 10.42
N GLU A 20 -22.29 -3.77 11.29
CA GLU A 20 -22.13 -3.08 12.58
C GLU A 20 -20.99 -3.74 13.39
N GLY A 21 -19.98 -2.96 13.73
CA GLY A 21 -18.84 -3.43 14.51
C GLY A 21 -17.74 -4.14 13.73
N LEU A 22 -17.87 -4.38 12.42
CA LEU A 22 -16.83 -5.06 11.63
C LEU A 22 -15.50 -4.31 11.65
N THR A 23 -15.53 -2.97 11.51
CA THR A 23 -14.33 -2.14 11.64
C THR A 23 -13.70 -2.29 13.03
N ARG A 24 -14.52 -2.45 14.07
CA ARG A 24 -14.04 -2.64 15.45
C ARG A 24 -13.38 -4.00 15.62
N GLU A 25 -13.97 -5.05 15.07
CA GLU A 25 -13.42 -6.41 15.07
C GLU A 25 -12.08 -6.47 14.34
N VAL A 26 -11.99 -5.91 13.13
CA VAL A 26 -10.74 -5.85 12.36
C VAL A 26 -9.67 -5.04 13.11
N THR A 27 -10.06 -3.94 13.73
CA THR A 27 -9.12 -3.12 14.50
C THR A 27 -8.61 -3.87 15.74
N ALA A 28 -9.49 -4.56 16.46
CA ALA A 28 -9.11 -5.40 17.60
C ALA A 28 -8.16 -6.51 17.16
N PHE A 29 -8.47 -7.20 16.06
CA PHE A 29 -7.61 -8.24 15.50
C PHE A 29 -6.20 -7.71 15.17
N VAL A 30 -6.08 -6.56 14.50
CA VAL A 30 -4.78 -5.98 14.15
C VAL A 30 -3.99 -5.55 15.40
N LEU A 31 -4.66 -5.06 16.45
CA LEU A 31 -4.01 -4.62 17.68
C LEU A 31 -3.60 -5.77 18.60
N GLU A 32 -4.41 -6.83 18.67
CA GLU A 32 -4.22 -7.96 19.58
C GLU A 32 -3.30 -9.04 18.99
N THR A 33 -3.16 -9.12 17.66
CA THR A 33 -2.29 -10.11 17.01
C THR A 33 -0.81 -9.72 17.15
N GLY A 34 -0.15 -10.26 18.16
CA GLY A 34 1.30 -10.19 18.33
C GLY A 34 2.06 -11.24 17.51
N TYR A 35 3.38 -11.07 17.39
CA TYR A 35 4.26 -11.99 16.63
C TYR A 35 4.15 -13.46 17.09
N GLU A 36 3.95 -13.67 18.39
CA GLU A 36 3.78 -14.99 19.02
C GLU A 36 2.47 -15.68 18.62
N GLY A 37 1.46 -14.90 18.19
CA GLY A 37 0.17 -15.41 17.71
C GLY A 37 0.17 -15.81 16.24
N ILE A 38 1.28 -15.61 15.51
CA ILE A 38 1.37 -15.91 14.08
C ILE A 38 1.83 -17.36 13.89
N PRO A 39 1.06 -18.22 13.20
CA PRO A 39 1.48 -19.59 12.90
C PRO A 39 2.81 -19.62 12.14
N SER A 40 3.68 -20.56 12.46
CA SER A 40 5.01 -20.70 11.84
C SER A 40 4.94 -20.87 10.32
N GLU A 41 3.91 -21.53 9.80
CA GLU A 41 3.66 -21.65 8.36
C GLU A 41 3.43 -20.28 7.69
N VAL A 42 2.67 -19.40 8.34
CA VAL A 42 2.40 -18.04 7.85
C VAL A 42 3.67 -17.19 7.89
N ILE A 43 4.53 -17.39 8.90
CA ILE A 43 5.84 -16.73 8.97
C ILE A 43 6.72 -17.16 7.79
N GLU A 44 6.79 -18.46 7.48
CA GLU A 44 7.57 -18.96 6.35
C GLU A 44 7.01 -18.50 5.01
N LEU A 45 5.68 -18.46 4.86
CA LEU A 45 5.04 -17.89 3.67
C LEU A 45 5.32 -16.38 3.57
N GLY A 46 5.23 -15.65 4.67
CA GLY A 46 5.53 -14.23 4.74
C GLY A 46 6.96 -13.91 4.31
N LYS A 47 7.94 -14.71 4.75
CA LYS A 47 9.34 -14.59 4.30
C LYS A 47 9.45 -14.76 2.77
N LYS A 48 8.79 -15.75 2.20
CA LYS A 48 8.77 -15.96 0.74
C LYS A 48 8.13 -14.79 0.00
N SER A 49 7.00 -14.27 0.49
CA SER A 49 6.32 -13.11 -0.09
C SER A 49 7.15 -11.82 0.02
N MET A 50 7.87 -11.62 1.12
CA MET A 50 8.79 -10.49 1.28
C MET A 50 9.96 -10.58 0.31
N LEU A 51 10.53 -11.78 0.13
CA LEU A 51 11.60 -12.04 -0.85
C LEU A 51 11.14 -11.81 -2.29
N ASP A 52 9.93 -12.24 -2.64
CA ASP A 52 9.30 -11.94 -3.94
C ASP A 52 9.15 -10.42 -4.14
N GLY A 53 8.61 -9.71 -3.14
CA GLY A 53 8.47 -8.25 -3.19
C GLY A 53 9.80 -7.51 -3.40
N LEU A 54 10.88 -7.99 -2.78
CA LEU A 54 12.23 -7.44 -2.97
C LEU A 54 12.81 -7.78 -4.35
N GLY A 55 12.62 -9.03 -4.81
CA GLY A 55 13.08 -9.48 -6.12
C GLY A 55 12.44 -8.68 -7.26
N LEU A 56 11.12 -8.48 -7.21
CA LEU A 56 10.37 -7.68 -8.18
C LEU A 56 10.76 -6.19 -8.13
N ALA A 57 10.97 -5.64 -6.92
CA ALA A 57 11.44 -4.26 -6.80
C ALA A 57 12.84 -4.08 -7.41
N LEU A 58 13.73 -5.06 -7.23
CA LEU A 58 15.07 -5.03 -7.81
C LEU A 58 15.03 -5.21 -9.34
N SER A 59 14.24 -6.14 -9.86
CA SER A 59 14.11 -6.32 -11.32
C SER A 59 13.52 -5.07 -11.99
N GLY A 60 12.50 -4.46 -11.39
CA GLY A 60 11.92 -3.22 -11.90
C GLY A 60 12.81 -1.98 -11.75
N SER A 61 13.77 -1.99 -10.80
CA SER A 61 14.72 -0.89 -10.62
C SER A 61 15.71 -0.73 -11.79
N VAL A 62 15.96 -1.81 -12.53
CA VAL A 62 16.83 -1.82 -13.72
C VAL A 62 16.10 -1.28 -14.96
N ALA A 63 14.77 -1.12 -14.90
CA ALA A 63 13.99 -0.59 -16.01
C ALA A 63 14.29 0.91 -16.27
N GLU A 64 14.20 1.33 -17.54
CA GLU A 64 14.45 2.70 -18.02
C GLU A 64 13.67 3.78 -17.25
N THR A 65 12.51 3.40 -16.69
CA THR A 65 11.67 4.26 -15.85
C THR A 65 12.37 4.68 -14.55
N GLY A 66 13.26 3.85 -13.99
CA GLY A 66 14.08 4.18 -12.82
C GLY A 66 15.03 5.35 -13.08
N VAL A 67 15.56 5.46 -14.31
CA VAL A 67 16.44 6.56 -14.71
C VAL A 67 15.68 7.89 -14.81
N ILE A 68 14.45 7.85 -15.32
CA ILE A 68 13.58 9.04 -15.42
C ILE A 68 13.19 9.53 -14.03
N LEU A 69 12.78 8.61 -13.14
CA LEU A 69 12.45 8.93 -11.75
C LEU A 69 13.65 9.47 -10.98
N LYS A 70 14.85 8.91 -11.19
CA LYS A 70 16.10 9.44 -10.61
C LYS A 70 16.35 10.88 -11.03
N LYS A 71 16.27 11.19 -12.33
CA LYS A 71 16.43 12.57 -12.85
C LYS A 71 15.39 13.52 -12.26
N TYR A 72 14.12 13.08 -12.18
CA TYR A 72 13.06 13.87 -11.58
C TYR A 72 13.31 14.16 -10.09
N LEU A 73 13.74 13.15 -9.33
CA LEU A 73 14.03 13.30 -7.91
C LEU A 73 15.28 14.17 -7.64
N GLU A 74 16.31 14.06 -8.49
CA GLU A 74 17.50 14.92 -8.46
C GLU A 74 17.13 16.38 -8.74
N GLN A 75 16.27 16.65 -9.73
CA GLN A 75 15.79 18.00 -10.05
C GLN A 75 14.98 18.62 -8.89
N GLN A 76 14.26 17.81 -8.14
CA GLN A 76 13.47 18.28 -6.99
C GLN A 76 14.30 18.47 -5.71
N GLY A 77 15.59 18.07 -5.70
CA GLY A 77 16.47 18.21 -4.53
C GLY A 77 15.96 17.50 -3.27
N LEU A 78 15.06 16.52 -3.43
CA LEU A 78 14.37 15.86 -2.33
C LEU A 78 15.28 14.81 -1.68
N SER A 79 16.17 15.27 -0.81
CA SER A 79 16.91 14.39 0.10
C SER A 79 16.02 13.95 1.26
N GLY A 80 16.05 12.66 1.59
CA GLY A 80 15.32 12.12 2.73
C GLY A 80 16.03 10.95 3.38
N GLN A 81 15.36 10.31 4.34
CA GLN A 81 15.97 9.24 5.14
C GLN A 81 15.77 7.83 4.56
N THR A 82 14.83 7.67 3.60
CA THR A 82 14.43 6.36 3.05
C THR A 82 15.15 6.07 1.74
N THR A 83 15.74 4.88 1.63
CA THR A 83 16.49 4.45 0.43
C THR A 83 15.57 3.74 -0.56
N VAL A 84 15.64 4.13 -1.84
CA VAL A 84 14.91 3.44 -2.90
C VAL A 84 15.72 2.23 -3.38
N ILE A 85 15.24 1.01 -3.12
CA ILE A 85 15.97 -0.26 -3.33
C ILE A 85 16.49 -0.39 -4.78
N GLY A 86 17.73 -0.78 -5.01
CA GLY A 86 18.27 -0.86 -6.39
C GLY A 86 18.72 0.49 -6.98
N THR A 87 18.58 1.59 -6.24
CA THR A 87 19.27 2.86 -6.54
C THR A 87 20.01 3.37 -5.31
N GLY A 88 21.10 4.12 -5.51
CA GLY A 88 21.83 4.78 -4.40
C GLY A 88 21.13 6.02 -3.83
N LEU A 89 19.86 6.27 -4.18
CA LEU A 89 19.14 7.50 -3.84
C LEU A 89 18.42 7.40 -2.51
N ARG A 90 18.43 8.51 -1.76
CA ARG A 90 17.67 8.65 -0.51
C ARG A 90 16.66 9.77 -0.63
N VAL A 91 15.39 9.44 -0.44
CA VAL A 91 14.25 10.35 -0.60
C VAL A 91 13.31 10.25 0.60
N LYS A 92 12.29 11.10 0.67
CA LYS A 92 11.25 11.00 1.71
C LYS A 92 10.42 9.73 1.52
N GLY A 93 9.93 9.14 2.61
CA GLY A 93 9.24 7.84 2.60
C GLY A 93 8.09 7.71 1.60
N THR A 94 7.29 8.77 1.42
CA THR A 94 6.17 8.78 0.46
C THR A 94 6.63 8.67 -0.99
N PHE A 95 7.72 9.37 -1.35
CA PHE A 95 8.29 9.32 -2.69
C PHE A 95 9.01 7.99 -2.96
N CYS A 96 9.66 7.43 -1.94
CA CYS A 96 10.25 6.10 -2.03
C CYS A 96 9.18 5.05 -2.34
N ARG A 97 8.07 5.06 -1.61
CA ARG A 97 6.93 4.16 -1.84
C ARG A 97 6.39 4.26 -3.27
N PHE A 98 6.25 5.48 -3.79
CA PHE A 98 5.77 5.71 -5.16
C PHE A 98 6.70 5.09 -6.22
N CYS A 99 8.01 5.31 -6.08
CA CYS A 99 9.00 4.71 -6.99
C CYS A 99 8.95 3.18 -6.92
N GLN A 100 8.85 2.63 -5.72
CA GLN A 100 8.77 1.18 -5.49
C GLN A 100 7.54 0.54 -6.11
N TRP A 101 6.38 1.20 -6.01
CA TRP A 101 5.13 0.68 -6.58
C TRP A 101 5.18 0.66 -8.11
N ARG A 102 5.78 1.70 -8.72
CA ARG A 102 5.97 1.76 -10.17
C ARG A 102 6.86 0.63 -10.68
N TRP A 103 7.88 0.22 -9.94
CA TRP A 103 8.75 -0.89 -10.35
C TRP A 103 8.07 -2.25 -10.33
N ARG A 104 7.04 -2.45 -9.50
CA ARG A 104 6.23 -3.68 -9.52
C ARG A 104 5.34 -3.82 -10.76
N ALA A 105 5.16 -2.73 -11.53
CA ALA A 105 4.30 -2.69 -12.71
C ALA A 105 5.06 -2.82 -14.04
N CYS A 106 6.39 -2.92 -14.02
CA CYS A 106 7.23 -3.24 -15.18
C CYS A 106 7.59 -4.72 -15.16
#